data_AF-K0EHX8-F1
#
_entry.id   AF-K0EHX8-F1
#
_cell.length_a   1.000
_cell.length_b   1.000
_cell.length_c   1.000
_cell.angle_alpha   90.00
_cell.angle_beta   90.00
_cell.angle_gamma   90.00
#
_symmetry.space_group_name_H-M   'P 1'
#
loop_
_entity.id
_entity.type
_entity.pdbx_description
1 polymer ?
#
loop_
_entity_poly.entity_id
_entity_poly.type
_entity_poly.pdbx_seq_one_letter_code
_entity_poly.pdbx_strand_id
1 'polypeptide(L)'
;MTILYDPAAMNELYSDLQNHGGKMKGEIDSLNDAAKAFHDNLTGENASQGFDAAHKNLTTGLEDTLQKLDALGAQVENALQRALEADGKVGDGFAAF
;
A
#
# COMPACT_ATOMS: atom_id res chain seq x y z
N MET A 1 -25.59 1.15 20.73
CA MET A 1 -25.19 0.88 19.34
C MET A 1 -23.74 0.45 19.42
N THR A 2 -23.44 -0.83 19.22
CA THR A 2 -22.06 -1.30 19.27
C THR A 2 -21.40 -0.79 18.00
N ILE A 3 -20.54 0.22 18.11
CA ILE A 3 -19.70 0.64 16.99
C ILE A 3 -18.87 -0.60 16.65
N LEU A 4 -19.18 -1.23 15.52
CA LEU A 4 -18.53 -2.47 15.09
C LEU A 4 -17.06 -2.25 14.66
N TYR A 5 -16.63 -0.98 14.61
CA TYR A 5 -15.33 -0.51 14.16
C TYR A 5 -14.70 0.40 15.20
N ASP A 6 -13.58 -0.01 15.80
CA ASP A 6 -12.78 0.86 16.64
C ASP A 6 -12.03 1.89 15.76
N PRO A 7 -12.39 3.20 15.82
CA PRO A 7 -11.76 4.21 14.98
C PRO A 7 -10.25 4.33 15.24
N ALA A 8 -9.78 4.01 16.45
CA ALA A 8 -8.36 4.00 16.76
C ALA A 8 -7.63 2.89 16.00
N ALA A 9 -8.18 1.66 16.03
CA ALA A 9 -7.61 0.53 15.30
C ALA A 9 -7.63 0.74 13.78
N MET A 10 -8.66 1.39 13.24
CA MET A 10 -8.73 1.70 11.80
C MET A 10 -7.76 2.81 11.39
N ASN A 11 -7.55 3.83 12.23
CA ASN A 11 -6.52 4.84 12.00
C ASN A 11 -5.12 4.25 12.07
N GLU A 12 -4.87 3.35 13.03
CA GLU A 12 -3.61 2.62 13.14
C GLU A 12 -3.37 1.77 11.89
N LEU A 13 -4.38 0.99 11.46
CA LEU A 13 -4.30 0.21 10.22
C LEU A 13 -4.03 1.09 9.00
N TYR A 14 -4.70 2.23 8.87
CA TYR A 14 -4.44 3.16 7.77
C TYR A 14 -3.01 3.71 7.81
N SER A 15 -2.53 4.10 9.00
CA SER A 15 -1.16 4.60 9.17
C SER A 15 -0.12 3.53 8.85
N ASP A 16 -0.35 2.29 9.27
CA ASP A 16 0.51 1.15 8.98
C ASP A 16 0.53 0.84 7.49
N LEU A 17 -0.62 0.86 6.81
CA LEU A 17 -0.69 0.66 5.36
C LEU A 17 0.10 1.72 4.60
N GLN A 18 -0.03 3.00 4.98
CA GLN A 18 0.74 4.09 4.39
C GLN A 18 2.25 3.93 4.66
N ASN A 19 2.64 3.58 5.88
CA ASN A 19 4.04 3.40 6.26
C ASN A 19 4.68 2.22 5.53
N HIS A 20 4.00 1.06 5.52
CA HIS A 20 4.49 -0.13 4.83
C HIS A 20 4.50 0.04 3.31
N GLY A 21 3.49 0.68 2.73
CA GLY A 21 3.47 1.04 1.31
C GLY A 21 4.64 1.96 0.95
N GLY A 22 4.90 2.98 1.76
CA GLY A 22 6.04 3.88 1.57
C GLY A 22 7.39 3.16 1.67
N LYS A 23 7.57 2.27 2.65
CA LYS A 23 8.78 1.45 2.78
C LYS A 23 8.97 0.53 1.58
N MET A 24 7.91 -0.16 1.15
CA MET A 24 7.97 -1.07 0.01
C MET A 24 8.35 -0.32 -1.27
N LYS A 25 7.85 0.90 -1.46
CA LYS A 25 8.24 1.76 -2.58
C LYS A 25 9.74 2.10 -2.55
N GLY A 26 10.26 2.49 -1.39
CA GLY A 26 11.70 2.75 -1.24
C GLY A 26 12.58 1.52 -1.44
N GLU A 27 12.12 0.34 -1.02
CA GLU A 27 12.80 -0.93 -1.26
C GLU A 27 12.78 -1.32 -2.75
N ILE A 28 11.68 -1.06 -3.47
CA ILE A 28 11.59 -1.28 -4.92
C ILE A 28 12.56 -0.36 -5.66
N ASP A 29 12.64 0.92 -5.29
CA ASP A 29 13.59 1.86 -5.89
C ASP A 29 15.04 1.39 -5.67
N SER A 30 15.36 0.96 -4.44
CA SER A 30 16.68 0.41 -4.10
C SER A 30 17.00 -0.88 -4.87
N LEU A 31 16.00 -1.75 -5.03
CA LEU A 31 16.11 -2.97 -5.83
C LEU A 31 16.38 -2.64 -7.30
N ASN A 32 15.67 -1.67 -7.87
CA ASN A 32 15.84 -1.25 -9.25
C ASN A 32 17.25 -0.68 -9.52
N ASP A 33 17.78 0.11 -8.58
CA ASP A 33 19.16 0.62 -8.67
C ASP A 33 20.19 -0.52 -8.61
N ALA A 34 20.01 -1.45 -7.66
CA ALA A 34 20.88 -2.62 -7.54
C ALA A 34 20.78 -3.54 -8.78
N ALA A 35 19.58 -3.70 -9.32
CA ALA A 35 19.32 -4.51 -10.50
C ALA A 35 19.99 -3.91 -11.74
N LYS A 36 19.92 -2.59 -11.91
CA LYS A 36 20.63 -1.89 -12.97
C LYS A 36 22.14 -2.09 -12.86
N ALA A 37 22.71 -1.89 -11.67
CA ALA A 37 24.14 -2.11 -11.46
C ALA A 37 24.55 -3.56 -11.73
N PHE A 38 23.71 -4.54 -11.36
CA PHE A 38 23.96 -5.95 -11.67
C PHE A 38 23.93 -6.20 -13.18
N HIS A 39 22.91 -5.68 -13.88
CA HIS A 39 22.78 -5.81 -15.33
C HIS A 39 23.96 -5.19 -16.09
N ASP A 40 24.42 -4.01 -15.68
CA ASP A 40 25.58 -3.34 -16.27
C ASP A 40 26.88 -4.17 -16.13
N ASN A 41 26.94 -5.10 -15.17
CA ASN A 41 28.08 -6.00 -14.96
C ASN A 41 27.87 -7.39 -15.58
N LEU A 42 26.72 -7.68 -16.18
CA LEU A 42 26.48 -8.96 -16.85
C LEU A 42 27.22 -9.00 -18.18
N THR A 43 28.17 -9.93 -18.30
CA THR A 43 28.83 -10.25 -19.57
C THR A 43 28.11 -11.41 -20.25
N GLY A 44 27.35 -11.11 -21.30
CA GLY A 44 26.73 -12.12 -22.16
C GLY A 44 25.24 -11.88 -22.38
N GLU A 45 24.85 -11.80 -23.65
CA GLU A 45 23.50 -11.40 -24.07
C GLU A 45 22.40 -12.28 -23.48
N ASN A 46 22.62 -13.61 -23.40
CA ASN A 46 21.67 -14.54 -22.78
C ASN A 46 21.48 -14.28 -21.28
N ALA A 47 22.55 -13.90 -20.57
CA ALA A 47 22.48 -13.63 -19.14
C ALA A 47 21.73 -12.32 -18.89
N SER A 48 22.01 -11.28 -19.68
CA SER A 48 21.29 -10.00 -19.64
C SER A 48 19.80 -10.20 -19.95
N GLN A 49 19.45 -10.92 -21.02
CA GLN A 49 18.04 -11.18 -21.37
C GLN A 49 17.31 -12.00 -20.29
N GLY A 50 17.97 -13.02 -19.72
CA GLY A 50 17.41 -13.81 -18.63
C GLY A 50 17.18 -12.98 -17.38
N PHE A 51 18.12 -12.10 -17.06
CA PHE A 51 17.98 -11.14 -15.97
C PHE A 51 16.84 -10.15 -16.24
N ASP A 52 16.76 -9.57 -17.43
CA ASP A 52 15.71 -8.61 -17.80
C ASP A 52 14.32 -9.21 -17.64
N ALA A 53 14.15 -10.47 -18.07
CA ALA A 53 12.88 -11.19 -17.90
C ALA A 53 12.54 -11.43 -16.42
N ALA A 54 13.52 -11.87 -15.61
CA ALA A 54 13.31 -12.11 -14.18
C ALA A 54 13.05 -10.80 -13.42
N HIS A 55 13.82 -9.75 -13.71
CA HIS A 55 13.69 -8.44 -13.11
C HIS A 55 12.33 -7.82 -13.44
N LYS A 56 11.89 -7.91 -14.69
CA LYS A 56 10.57 -7.43 -15.12
C LYS A 56 9.44 -8.14 -14.38
N ASN A 57 9.48 -9.47 -14.27
CA ASN A 57 8.46 -10.22 -13.54
C ASN A 57 8.40 -9.82 -12.07
N LEU A 58 9.56 -9.62 -11.44
CA LEU A 58 9.65 -9.18 -10.05
C LEU A 58 9.09 -7.77 -9.86
N THR A 59 9.51 -6.81 -10.69
CA THR A 59 9.01 -5.43 -10.61
C THR A 59 7.51 -5.34 -10.85
N THR A 60 6.98 -6.05 -11.84
CA THR A 60 5.52 -6.12 -12.06
C THR A 60 4.78 -6.68 -10.84
N GLY A 61 5.29 -7.75 -10.21
CA GLY A 61 4.65 -8.31 -9.02
C GLY A 61 4.69 -7.37 -7.80
N LEU A 62 5.76 -6.60 -7.66
CA LEU A 62 5.93 -5.61 -6.60
C LEU A 62 5.03 -4.38 -6.83
N GLU A 63 4.93 -3.89 -8.06
CA GLU A 63 4.00 -2.82 -8.44
C GLU A 63 2.53 -3.23 -8.23
N ASP A 64 2.17 -4.46 -8.61
CA ASP A 64 0.83 -5.02 -8.34
C ASP A 64 0.53 -5.09 -6.83
N THR A 65 1.54 -5.42 -6.03
CA THR A 65 1.41 -5.47 -4.56
C THR A 65 1.20 -4.07 -3.98
N LEU A 66 1.96 -3.08 -4.46
CA LEU A 66 1.77 -1.67 -4.10
C LEU A 66 0.37 -1.17 -4.45
N GLN A 67 -0.12 -1.46 -5.66
CA GLN A 67 -1.48 -1.06 -6.06
C GLN A 67 -2.56 -1.66 -5.14
N LYS A 68 -2.38 -2.91 -4.71
CA LYS A 68 -3.29 -3.56 -3.75
C LYS A 68 -3.22 -2.93 -2.36
N LEU A 69 -2.03 -2.56 -1.91
CA LEU A 69 -1.82 -1.82 -0.66
C LEU A 69 -2.49 -0.45 -0.70
N ASP A 70 -2.31 0.30 -1.79
CA ASP A 70 -2.95 1.61 -1.99
C ASP A 70 -4.47 1.49 -2.04
N ALA A 71 -5.00 0.50 -2.77
CA ALA A 71 -6.43 0.23 -2.83
C ALA A 71 -7.00 -0.16 -1.45
N LEU A 72 -6.27 -0.96 -0.68
CA LEU A 72 -6.66 -1.31 0.68
C LEU A 72 -6.64 -0.09 1.60
N GLY A 73 -5.61 0.75 1.52
CA GLY A 73 -5.52 2.01 2.26
C GLY A 73 -6.71 2.92 1.97
N ALA A 74 -7.07 3.09 0.70
CA ALA A 74 -8.24 3.87 0.30
C ALA A 74 -9.56 3.27 0.83
N GLN A 75 -9.69 1.95 0.86
CA GLN A 75 -10.88 1.30 1.44
C GLN A 75 -10.98 1.50 2.95
N VAL A 76 -9.86 1.43 3.67
CA VAL A 76 -9.80 1.70 5.11
C VAL A 76 -10.15 3.16 5.40
N GLU A 77 -9.60 4.11 4.63
CA GLU A 77 -9.94 5.53 4.75
C GLU A 77 -11.43 5.80 4.51
N ASN A 78 -12.01 5.23 3.45
CA ASN A 78 -13.45 5.33 3.17
C ASN A 78 -14.30 4.70 4.28
N ALA A 79 -13.85 3.59 4.87
CA ALA A 79 -14.54 2.98 6.00
C ALA A 79 -14.47 3.89 7.24
N LEU A 80 -13.33 4.52 7.49
CA LEU A 80 -13.13 5.48 8.57
C LEU A 80 -14.06 6.69 8.42
N GLN A 81 -14.12 7.29 7.23
CA GLN A 81 -15.00 8.43 6.95
C GLN A 81 -16.47 8.08 7.16
N ARG A 82 -16.92 6.91 6.67
CA ARG A 82 -18.30 6.45 6.89
C ARG A 82 -18.61 6.19 8.35
N ALA A 83 -17.66 5.64 9.12
CA ALA A 83 -17.83 5.43 10.55
C ALA A 83 -17.98 6.76 11.30
N LEU A 84 -17.14 7.75 10.96
CA LEU A 84 -17.21 9.10 11.55
C LEU A 84 -18.52 9.82 11.18
N GLU A 85 -18.96 9.74 9.93
CA GLU A 85 -20.24 10.33 9.50
C GLU A 85 -21.44 9.69 10.20
N ALA A 86 -21.42 8.37 10.38
CA ALA A 86 -22.48 7.66 11.09
C ALA A 86 -22.53 8.09 12.56
N ASP A 87 -21.38 8.18 13.23
CA ASP A 87 -21.30 8.61 14.64
C ASP A 87 -21.72 10.08 14.81
N GLY A 88 -21.29 10.97 13.90
CA GLY A 88 -21.70 12.38 13.89
C GLY A 88 -23.21 12.56 13.71
N LYS A 89 -23.84 11.80 12.80
CA LYS A 89 -25.31 11.83 12.61
C LYS A 89 -26.07 11.31 13.83
N VAL A 90 -25.53 10.32 14.53
CA VAL A 90 -26.13 9.83 15.79
C VAL A 90 -25.99 10.89 16.88
N GLY A 91 -24.83 11.55 17.00
CA GLY A 91 -24.59 12.64 17.93
C GLY A 91 -25.52 13.85 17.70
N ASP A 92 -25.66 14.30 16.46
CA ASP A 92 -26.59 15.39 16.10
C ASP A 92 -28.06 15.00 16.33
N GLY A 93 -28.40 13.73 16.09
CA GLY A 93 -29.73 13.19 16.37
C GLY A 93 -30.09 13.21 17.86
N PHE A 94 -29.12 13.08 18.77
CA PHE A 94 -29.33 13.25 20.22
C PHE A 94 -29.24 14.71 20.68
N ALA A 95 -28.54 15.58 19.95
CA ALA A 95 -28.50 17.02 20.25
C ALA A 95 -29.82 17.74 19.93
N ALA A 96 -30.69 17.13 19.13
CA ALA A 96 -32.01 17.64 18.77
C ALA A 96 -33.16 17.18 19.70
N PHE A 97 -32.88 16.42 20.76
CA PHE A 97 -33.82 16.02 21.81
C PHE A 97 -33.41 16.62 23.17
#